data_AF-A0A7C6UNT4-F1
#
_entry.id   AF-A0A7C6UNT4-F1
#
_cell.length_a   1.000
_cell.length_b   1.000
_cell.length_c   1.000
_cell.angle_alpha   90.00
_cell.angle_beta   90.00
_cell.angle_gamma   90.00
#
_symmetry.space_group_name_H-M   'P 1'
#
loop_
_entity.id
_entity.type
_entity.pdbx_description
1 polymer ?
#
loop_
_entity_poly.entity_id
_entity_poly.type
_entity_poly.pdbx_seq_one_letter_code
_entity_poly.pdbx_strand_id
1 'polypeptide(L)'
;MLLENSIGSKIKIIREKQGLSQSEVVTKLKEKNINLSRETLSKIENNNRTISAIELKALCSVLDADINEIFSENETKDDLVTLFRKKGCFNEQTLEEIEYLQEMVKVFINQERICKGELLPQKRKPLWEECLIDFK
;
A
#
# COMPACT_ATOMS: atom_id res chain seq x y z
N MET A 1 6.44 10.09 0.92
CA MET A 1 6.24 8.75 0.32
C MET A 1 4.86 8.29 0.74
N LEU A 2 3.89 8.24 -0.18
CA LEU A 2 2.53 7.82 0.15
C LEU A 2 2.54 6.30 0.35
N LEU A 3 2.39 5.84 1.59
CA LEU A 3 2.28 4.42 1.97
C LEU A 3 0.87 3.88 1.68
N GLU A 4 0.32 4.16 0.50
CA GLU A 4 -1.04 3.72 0.12
C GLU A 4 -1.18 2.18 0.05
N ASN A 5 -0.06 1.45 0.06
CA ASN A 5 -0.02 -0.01 -0.06
C ASN A 5 0.30 -0.75 1.25
N SER A 6 0.40 -0.07 2.40
CA SER A 6 0.74 -0.77 3.63
C SER A 6 -0.44 -1.59 4.20
N ILE A 7 -0.13 -2.60 5.00
CA ILE A 7 -1.12 -3.42 5.71
C ILE A 7 -2.04 -2.53 6.57
N GLY A 8 -1.45 -1.59 7.33
CA GLY A 8 -2.21 -0.67 8.19
C GLY A 8 -3.19 0.19 7.41
N SER A 9 -2.76 0.73 6.26
CA SER A 9 -3.60 1.57 5.42
C SER A 9 -4.73 0.78 4.76
N LYS A 10 -4.49 -0.48 4.38
CA LYS A 10 -5.56 -1.36 3.87
C LYS A 10 -6.59 -1.72 4.93
N ILE A 11 -6.15 -2.03 6.17
CA ILE A 11 -7.06 -2.27 7.31
C ILE A 11 -7.97 -1.05 7.53
N LYS A 12 -7.39 0.16 7.47
CA LYS A 12 -8.14 1.41 7.59
C LYS A 12 -9.19 1.55 6.49
N ILE A 13 -8.81 1.32 5.23
CA ILE A 13 -9.72 1.39 4.08
C ILE A 13 -10.88 0.40 4.22
N ILE A 14 -10.60 -0.85 4.59
CA ILE A 14 -11.62 -1.88 4.80
C ILE A 14 -12.57 -1.47 5.93
N ARG A 15 -12.02 -0.99 7.06
CA ARG A 15 -12.82 -0.50 8.19
C ARG A 15 -13.76 0.64 7.77
N GLU A 16 -13.24 1.61 7.02
CA GLU A 16 -14.00 2.77 6.56
C GLU A 16 -15.08 2.39 5.53
N LYS A 17 -14.79 1.43 4.64
CA LYS A 17 -15.80 0.86 3.72
C LYS A 17 -16.97 0.21 4.46
N GLN A 18 -16.73 -0.37 5.63
CA GLN A 18 -17.77 -0.95 6.48
C GLN A 18 -18.47 0.07 7.38
N GLY A 19 -18.07 1.35 7.33
CA GLY A 19 -18.65 2.40 8.16
C GLY A 19 -18.37 2.24 9.66
N LEU A 20 -17.38 1.42 10.05
CA LEU A 20 -17.05 1.16 11.44
C LEU A 20 -16.05 2.18 11.97
N SER A 21 -16.27 2.66 13.18
CA SER A 21 -15.28 3.44 13.92
C SER A 21 -14.21 2.52 14.55
N GLN A 22 -13.03 3.09 14.82
CA GLN A 22 -11.96 2.38 15.53
C GLN A 22 -12.41 1.84 16.91
N SER A 23 -13.29 2.57 17.59
CA SER A 23 -13.84 2.16 18.89
C SER A 23 -14.72 0.92 18.77
N GLU A 24 -15.57 0.85 17.74
CA GLU A 24 -16.46 -0.29 17.51
C GLU A 24 -15.68 -1.56 17.16
N VAL A 25 -14.63 -1.43 16.35
CA VAL A 25 -13.74 -2.55 16.02
C VAL A 25 -13.05 -3.08 17.28
N VAL A 26 -12.55 -2.20 18.13
CA VAL A 26 -11.92 -2.57 19.41
C VAL A 26 -12.90 -3.29 20.34
N THR A 27 -14.16 -2.83 20.43
CA THR A 27 -15.19 -3.50 21.22
C THR A 27 -15.43 -4.93 20.73
N LYS A 28 -15.58 -5.12 19.42
CA LYS A 28 -15.74 -6.45 18.80
C LYS A 28 -14.51 -7.35 18.97
N LEU A 29 -13.30 -6.78 18.97
CA LEU A 29 -12.06 -7.54 19.24
C LEU A 29 -12.00 -8.03 20.68
N LYS A 30 -12.47 -7.23 21.65
CA LYS A 30 -12.52 -7.65 23.07
C LYS A 30 -13.43 -8.86 23.28
N GLU A 31 -14.56 -8.93 22.57
CA GLU A 31 -15.45 -10.10 22.60
C GLU A 31 -14.77 -11.39 22.09
N LYS A 32 -13.74 -11.25 21.24
CA LYS A 32 -12.90 -12.35 20.75
C LYS A 32 -11.63 -12.59 21.59
N ASN A 33 -11.59 -12.08 22.83
CA ASN A 33 -10.45 -12.17 23.75
C ASN A 33 -9.15 -11.51 23.25
N ILE A 34 -9.24 -10.54 22.33
CA ILE A 34 -8.09 -9.77 21.85
C ILE A 34 -8.14 -8.40 22.49
N ASN A 35 -7.18 -8.13 23.38
CA ASN A 35 -7.11 -6.85 24.07
C ASN A 35 -6.28 -5.84 23.27
N LEU A 36 -6.94 -5.10 22.38
CA LEU A 36 -6.34 -4.06 21.56
C LEU A 36 -7.00 -2.72 21.87
N SER A 37 -6.22 -1.66 22.13
CA SER A 37 -6.78 -0.34 22.42
C SER A 37 -7.09 0.45 21.14
N ARG A 38 -7.96 1.45 21.21
CA ARG A 38 -8.27 2.36 20.09
C ARG A 38 -7.02 3.06 19.58
N GLU A 39 -6.16 3.49 20.48
CA GLU A 39 -4.87 4.15 20.20
C GLU A 39 -3.94 3.18 19.49
N THR A 40 -3.97 1.91 19.88
CA THR A 40 -3.16 0.84 19.27
C THR A 40 -3.63 0.58 17.85
N LEU A 41 -4.95 0.47 17.63
CA LEU A 41 -5.53 0.34 16.29
C LEU A 41 -5.16 1.53 15.41
N SER A 42 -5.26 2.76 15.93
CA SER A 42 -4.87 3.96 15.20
C SER A 42 -3.38 3.96 14.83
N LYS A 43 -2.50 3.52 15.73
CA LYS A 43 -1.07 3.39 15.41
C LYS A 43 -0.82 2.34 14.34
N ILE A 44 -1.54 1.22 14.35
CA ILE A 44 -1.45 0.19 13.31
C ILE A 44 -1.92 0.76 11.96
N GLU A 45 -3.09 1.41 11.92
CA GLU A 45 -3.67 1.98 10.70
C GLU A 45 -2.77 3.05 10.06
N ASN A 46 -2.00 3.77 10.88
CA ASN A 46 -1.04 4.79 10.43
C ASN A 46 0.41 4.26 10.28
N ASN A 47 0.63 2.93 10.36
CA ASN A 47 1.94 2.29 10.27
C ASN A 47 2.96 2.70 11.34
N ASN A 48 2.50 3.26 12.45
CA ASN A 48 3.31 3.63 13.60
C ASN A 48 3.51 2.45 14.59
N ARG A 49 2.85 1.31 14.36
CA ARG A 49 3.05 0.06 15.09
C ARG A 49 2.83 -1.12 14.15
N THR A 50 3.68 -2.14 14.26
CA THR A 50 3.47 -3.42 13.60
C THR A 50 2.28 -4.17 14.22
N ILE A 51 1.71 -5.09 13.44
CA ILE A 51 0.61 -5.95 13.88
C ILE A 51 1.09 -7.41 13.90
N SER A 52 0.73 -8.15 14.95
CA SER A 52 1.00 -9.59 15.03
C SER A 52 0.01 -10.41 14.19
N ALA A 53 0.40 -11.61 13.77
CA ALA A 53 -0.49 -12.49 13.00
C ALA A 53 -1.80 -12.84 13.73
N ILE A 54 -1.76 -12.92 15.06
CA ILE A 54 -2.92 -13.20 15.90
C ILE A 54 -3.89 -12.01 15.91
N GLU A 55 -3.37 -10.79 16.13
CA GLU A 55 -4.15 -9.55 16.06
C GLU A 55 -4.75 -9.36 14.67
N LEU A 56 -3.97 -9.64 13.61
CA LEU A 56 -4.41 -9.51 12.23
C LEU A 56 -5.55 -10.48 11.90
N LYS A 57 -5.43 -11.76 12.29
CA LYS A 57 -6.50 -12.75 12.10
C LYS A 57 -7.79 -12.34 12.81
N ALA A 58 -7.67 -11.78 14.01
CA ALA A 58 -8.82 -11.27 14.73
C ALA A 58 -9.47 -10.06 14.05
N LEU A 59 -8.66 -9.14 13.53
CA LEU A 59 -9.14 -8.00 12.74
C LEU A 59 -9.85 -8.45 11.47
N CYS A 60 -9.28 -9.37 10.69
CA CYS A 60 -9.94 -9.98 9.53
C CYS A 60 -11.32 -10.54 9.90
N SER A 61 -11.42 -11.24 11.03
CA SER A 61 -12.69 -11.81 11.48
C SER A 61 -13.71 -10.77 11.94
N VAL A 62 -13.27 -9.64 12.50
CA VAL A 62 -14.18 -8.55 12.93
C VAL A 62 -14.62 -7.69 11.75
N LEU A 63 -13.72 -7.48 10.80
CA LEU A 63 -13.92 -6.71 9.59
C LEU A 63 -14.43 -7.56 8.43
N ASP A 64 -14.84 -8.82 8.66
CA ASP A 64 -15.30 -9.76 7.63
C ASP A 64 -14.47 -9.71 6.33
N ALA A 65 -13.15 -9.62 6.48
CA ALA A 65 -12.22 -9.36 5.39
C ALA A 65 -11.37 -10.60 5.15
N ASP A 66 -11.20 -10.97 3.89
CA ASP A 66 -10.22 -11.99 3.53
C ASP A 66 -8.81 -11.46 3.82
N ILE A 67 -8.01 -12.28 4.48
CA ILE A 67 -6.59 -12.00 4.71
C ILE A 67 -5.89 -11.70 3.37
N ASN A 68 -6.31 -12.36 2.28
CA ASN A 68 -5.79 -12.12 0.95
C ASN A 68 -6.07 -10.70 0.44
N GLU A 69 -7.14 -10.02 0.85
CA GLU A 69 -7.40 -8.62 0.46
C GLU A 69 -6.45 -7.63 1.18
N ILE A 70 -6.00 -7.99 2.39
CA ILE A 70 -5.02 -7.19 3.12
C ILE A 70 -3.62 -7.41 2.55
N PHE A 71 -3.31 -8.65 2.19
CA PHE A 71 -2.01 -9.01 1.61
C PHE A 71 -1.92 -8.87 0.11
N SER A 72 -3.05 -8.69 -0.59
CA SER A 72 -3.01 -8.34 -2.00
C SER A 72 -2.28 -7.02 -2.06
N GLU A 73 -0.99 -7.05 -2.40
CA GLU A 73 -0.39 -5.98 -3.17
C GLU A 73 -1.48 -5.56 -4.14
N ASN A 74 -1.76 -4.26 -4.25
CA ASN A 74 -2.55 -3.81 -5.37
C ASN A 74 -1.83 -4.42 -6.55
N GLU A 75 -2.36 -5.55 -7.03
CA GLU A 75 -1.98 -6.15 -8.27
C GLU A 75 -2.34 -4.98 -9.16
N THR A 76 -1.33 -4.18 -9.49
CA THR A 76 -1.04 -4.05 -10.89
C THR A 76 -1.18 -5.47 -11.40
N LYS A 77 -2.37 -5.83 -11.88
CA LYS A 77 -2.71 -7.11 -12.53
C LYS A 77 -1.87 -7.28 -13.82
N ASP A 78 -0.81 -6.49 -13.93
CA ASP A 78 -0.12 -5.93 -15.07
C ASP A 78 1.36 -5.69 -14.70
N ASP A 79 1.90 -6.30 -13.63
CA ASP A 79 3.36 -6.44 -13.58
C ASP A 79 3.73 -7.51 -14.61
N LEU A 80 3.92 -7.05 -15.85
CA LEU A 80 4.25 -7.84 -17.03
C LEU A 80 5.39 -8.79 -16.69
N VAL A 81 6.43 -8.30 -16.00
CA VAL A 81 7.56 -9.13 -15.55
C VAL A 81 7.10 -10.37 -14.79
N THR A 82 6.16 -10.20 -13.85
CA THR A 82 5.58 -11.30 -13.07
C THR A 82 4.76 -12.28 -13.93
N LEU A 83 3.99 -11.79 -14.92
CA LEU A 83 3.26 -12.65 -15.87
C LEU A 83 4.21 -13.49 -16.73
N PHE A 84 5.28 -12.88 -17.22
CA PHE A 84 6.29 -13.54 -18.04
C PHE A 84 7.10 -14.55 -17.22
N ARG A 85 7.47 -14.24 -15.97
CA ARG A 85 8.08 -15.19 -15.02
C ARG A 85 7.20 -16.43 -14.79
N LYS A 86 5.90 -16.25 -14.55
CA LYS A 86 4.95 -17.34 -14.29
C LYS A 86 4.76 -18.28 -15.49
N LYS A 87 4.91 -17.76 -16.71
CA LYS A 87 4.79 -18.53 -17.96
C LYS A 87 6.02 -19.41 -18.24
N GLY A 88 7.13 -19.19 -17.54
CA GLY A 88 8.15 -20.21 -17.27
C GLY A 88 9.23 -20.47 -18.34
N CYS A 89 9.41 -19.60 -19.34
CA CYS A 89 10.39 -19.85 -20.42
C CYS A 89 11.14 -18.58 -20.91
N PHE A 90 11.42 -17.61 -20.04
CA PHE A 90 12.15 -16.39 -20.43
C PHE A 90 13.50 -16.32 -19.73
N ASN A 91 14.53 -15.92 -20.48
CA ASN A 91 15.83 -15.64 -19.89
C ASN A 91 15.79 -14.32 -19.11
N GLU A 92 16.79 -14.10 -18.24
CA GLU A 92 16.81 -12.91 -17.38
C GLU A 92 16.89 -11.61 -18.19
N GLN A 93 17.66 -11.57 -19.27
CA GLN A 93 17.80 -10.38 -20.13
C GLN A 93 16.46 -9.95 -20.75
N THR A 94 15.65 -10.91 -21.18
CA THR A 94 14.31 -10.65 -21.71
C THR A 94 13.37 -10.12 -20.62
N LEU A 95 13.52 -10.56 -19.37
CA LEU A 95 12.75 -10.02 -18.26
C LEU A 95 13.16 -8.58 -17.93
N GLU A 96 14.46 -8.27 -17.98
CA GLU A 96 14.98 -6.90 -17.81
C GLU A 96 14.47 -5.96 -18.91
N GLU A 97 14.45 -6.41 -20.16
CA GLU A 97 13.88 -5.64 -21.29
C GLU A 97 12.39 -5.37 -21.09
N ILE A 98 11.63 -6.37 -20.64
CA ILE A 98 10.19 -6.23 -20.35
C ILE A 98 9.97 -5.25 -19.18
N GLU A 99 10.80 -5.31 -18.14
CA GLU A 99 10.74 -4.39 -17.01
C GLU A 99 10.98 -2.94 -17.46
N TYR A 100 12.00 -2.72 -18.29
CA TYR A 100 12.29 -1.40 -18.84
C TYR A 100 11.12 -0.84 -19.66
N LEU A 101 10.54 -1.65 -20.54
CA LEU A 101 9.37 -1.25 -21.34
C LEU A 101 8.16 -0.93 -20.45
N GLN A 102 7.93 -1.74 -19.42
CA GLN A 102 6.85 -1.51 -18.47
C GLN A 102 7.02 -0.16 -17.75
N GLU A 103 8.22 0.16 -17.27
CA GLU A 103 8.49 1.43 -16.60
C GLU A 103 8.30 2.62 -17.55
N MET A 104 8.72 2.50 -18.82
CA MET A 104 8.48 3.52 -19.83
C MET A 104 6.97 3.77 -20.04
N VAL A 105 6.15 2.72 -20.13
CA VAL A 105 4.70 2.85 -20.27
C VAL A 105 4.07 3.53 -19.04
N LYS A 106 4.50 3.16 -17.82
CA LYS A 106 4.04 3.82 -16.58
C LYS A 106 4.32 5.32 -16.59
N VAL A 107 5.48 5.74 -17.10
CA VAL A 107 5.82 7.18 -17.25
C VAL A 107 4.82 7.88 -18.16
N PHE A 108 4.48 7.30 -19.32
CA PHE A 108 3.52 7.91 -20.24
C PHE A 108 2.11 8.00 -19.65
N ILE A 109 1.64 6.95 -18.98
CA ILE A 109 0.34 6.97 -18.28
C ILE A 109 0.32 8.07 -17.22
N ASN A 110 1.40 8.21 -16.45
CA ASN A 110 1.50 9.27 -15.44
C ASN A 110 1.48 10.67 -16.09
N GLN A 111 2.17 10.86 -17.22
CA GLN A 111 2.13 12.13 -17.97
C GLN A 111 0.72 12.44 -18.46
N GLU A 112 0.00 11.46 -19.03
CA GLU A 112 -1.38 11.63 -19.47
C GLU A 112 -2.28 12.07 -18.30
N ARG A 113 -2.16 11.40 -17.14
CA ARG A 113 -2.92 11.74 -15.93
C ARG A 113 -2.59 13.13 -15.40
N ILE A 114 -1.33 13.56 -15.50
CA ILE A 114 -0.93 14.94 -15.17
C ILE A 114 -1.63 15.93 -16.11
N CYS A 115 -1.62 15.67 -17.42
CA CYS A 115 -2.29 16.53 -18.41
C CYS A 115 -3.80 16.63 -18.19
N LYS A 116 -4.45 15.54 -17.76
CA LYS A 116 -5.88 15.52 -17.41
C LYS A 116 -6.20 16.14 -16.04
N GLY A 117 -5.18 16.46 -15.23
CA GLY A 117 -5.35 16.97 -13.87
C GLY A 117 -5.74 15.92 -12.84
N GLU A 118 -5.70 14.63 -13.20
CA GLU A 118 -6.02 13.49 -12.33
C GLU A 118 -4.87 13.11 -11.39
N LEU A 119 -3.65 13.54 -11.71
CA LEU A 119 -2.46 13.35 -10.90
C LEU A 119 -1.77 14.70 -10.69
N LEU A 120 -1.69 15.14 -9.43
CA LEU A 120 -0.91 16.33 -9.08
C LEU A 120 0.54 15.93 -8.82
N PRO A 121 1.51 16.36 -9.66
CA PRO A 121 2.90 16.05 -9.42
C PRO A 121 3.35 16.71 -8.11
N GLN A 122 3.98 15.93 -7.24
CA GLN A 122 4.58 16.50 -6.02
C GLN A 122 5.71 17.44 -6.43
N LYS A 123 5.57 18.72 -6.07
CA LYS A 123 6.67 19.68 -6.18
C LYS A 123 7.78 19.25 -5.24
N ARG A 124 8.85 18.67 -5.78
CA ARG A 124 10.10 18.53 -5.05
C ARG A 124 10.92 19.78 -5.27
N LYS A 125 11.60 20.25 -4.23
CA LYS A 125 12.68 21.21 -4.43
C LYS A 125 13.76 20.51 -5.25
N PRO A 126 14.37 21.20 -6.22
CA PRO A 126 15.50 20.65 -6.93
C PRO A 126 16.63 20.31 -5.95
N LEU A 127 17.28 19.15 -6.11
CA LEU A 127 18.38 18.71 -5.22
C LEU A 127 19.49 19.77 -5.07
N TRP A 128 19.74 20.57 -6.11
CA TRP A 128 20.73 21.64 -6.10
C TRP A 128 20.34 22.86 -5.26
N GLU A 129 19.05 23.05 -4.94
CA GLU A 129 18.62 24.03 -3.94
C GLU A 129 18.87 23.54 -2.51
N GLU A 130 18.88 22.23 -2.28
CA GLU A 130 19.17 21.62 -0.96
C GLU A 130 20.68 21.64 -0.68
N CYS A 131 21.52 21.44 -1.69
CA CYS A 131 22.99 21.49 -1.56
C CYS A 131 23.57 22.90 -1.32
N LEU A 132 22.80 23.98 -1.51
CA LEU A 132 23.26 25.36 -1.26
C LEU A 132 23.22 25.76 0.23
N ILE A 133 22.65 24.91 1.09
CA ILE A 133 22.56 25.14 2.53
C ILE A 133 23.89 24.79 3.23
N ASP A 134 24.69 23.89 2.64
CA ASP A 134 25.96 23.43 3.22
C ASP A 134 27.16 24.37 2.97
N PHE A 135 26.95 25.48 2.25
CA PHE A 135 27.99 26.47 1.92
C PHE A 135 27.79 27.85 2.57
N LYS A 136 26.97 27.95 3.62
CA LYS A 136 26.72 29.19 4.37
C LYS A 136 27.10 29.09 5.84
#